data_AF-R9GUH8-F1
#
_entry.id   AF-R9GUH8-F1
#
_cell.length_a   1.000
_cell.length_b   1.000
_cell.length_c   1.000
_cell.angle_alpha   90.00
_cell.angle_beta   90.00
_cell.angle_gamma   90.00
#
_symmetry.space_group_name_H-M   'P 1'
#
loop_
_entity.id
_entity.type
_entity.pdbx_description
1 polymer ?
#
loop_
_entity_poly.entity_id
_entity_poly.type
_entity_poly.pdbx_seq_one_letter_code
_entity_poly.pdbx_strand_id
1 'polypeptide(L)'
;MILNARNKNFGDYTNKNTPILRNIICSALVGLTWFLQFFFYGMGESRLGKGPSSWILHMAFIILVANVWSIVLKEWKFVSKKTYATVLSGILVIVISVLVVGHGNSLK
;
A
#
# COMPACT_ATOMS: atom_id res chain seq x y z
N MET A 1 -18.33 -15.27 -7.96
CA MET A 1 -19.47 -15.99 -7.34
C MET A 1 -19.38 -17.52 -7.46
N ILE A 2 -18.73 -18.09 -8.48
CA ILE A 2 -18.57 -19.56 -8.64
C ILE A 2 -17.91 -20.23 -7.43
N LEU A 3 -16.87 -19.61 -6.85
CA LEU A 3 -16.21 -20.13 -5.64
C LEU A 3 -17.14 -20.13 -4.42
N ASN A 4 -18.01 -19.12 -4.29
CA ASN A 4 -18.96 -19.06 -3.20
C ASN A 4 -20.08 -20.11 -3.34
N ALA A 5 -20.49 -20.38 -4.59
CA ALA A 5 -21.44 -21.44 -4.90
C ALA A 5 -20.86 -22.82 -4.60
N ARG A 6 -19.59 -23.05 -4.95
CA ARG A 6 -18.87 -24.30 -4.67
C ARG A 6 -18.63 -24.52 -3.17
N ASN A 7 -18.30 -23.47 -2.43
CA ASN A 7 -17.96 -23.55 -1.00
C ASN A 7 -19.17 -23.38 -0.07
N LYS A 8 -20.39 -23.23 -0.60
CA LYS A 8 -21.64 -23.05 0.17
C LYS A 8 -21.61 -21.93 1.23
N ASN A 9 -20.78 -20.92 1.02
CA ASN A 9 -20.54 -19.83 1.98
C ASN A 9 -21.42 -18.60 1.72
N PHE A 10 -22.44 -18.71 0.86
CA PHE A 10 -23.39 -17.61 0.63
C PHE A 10 -24.18 -17.23 1.89
N GLY A 11 -24.38 -18.18 2.81
CA GLY A 11 -25.01 -17.91 4.11
C GLY A 11 -24.15 -17.08 5.07
N ASP A 12 -22.84 -16.96 4.82
CA ASP A 12 -21.94 -16.16 5.68
C ASP A 12 -22.19 -14.66 5.52
N TYR A 13 -22.71 -14.22 4.36
CA TYR A 13 -23.08 -12.83 4.13
C TYR A 13 -24.33 -12.40 4.92
N THR A 14 -25.16 -13.34 5.36
CA THR A 14 -26.37 -13.10 6.16
C THR A 14 -26.24 -13.61 7.59
N ASN A 15 -25.06 -14.11 7.98
CA ASN A 15 -24.82 -14.69 9.30
C ASN A 15 -24.76 -13.59 10.38
N LYS A 16 -25.85 -13.47 11.15
CA LYS A 16 -26.02 -12.50 12.24
C LYS A 16 -25.06 -12.69 13.43
N ASN A 17 -24.34 -13.82 13.50
CA ASN A 17 -23.37 -14.08 14.56
C ASN A 17 -22.01 -13.40 14.31
N THR A 18 -21.82 -12.77 13.15
CA THR A 18 -20.60 -12.02 12.84
C THR A 18 -20.84 -10.51 13.03
N PRO A 19 -19.83 -9.72 13.46
CA PRO A 19 -19.97 -8.29 13.66
C PRO A 19 -19.98 -7.54 12.32
N ILE A 20 -21.07 -7.69 11.54
CA ILE A 20 -21.24 -7.15 10.18
C ILE A 20 -21.03 -5.63 10.15
N LEU A 21 -21.63 -4.90 11.11
CA LEU A 21 -21.51 -3.43 11.16
C LEU A 21 -20.04 -2.98 11.33
N ARG A 22 -19.29 -3.67 12.21
CA ARG A 22 -17.87 -3.37 12.43
C ARG A 22 -17.04 -3.68 11.19
N ASN A 23 -17.32 -4.78 10.49
CA ASN A 23 -16.62 -5.13 9.25
C ASN A 23 -16.89 -4.08 8.14
N ILE A 24 -18.13 -3.61 8.03
CA ILE A 24 -18.50 -2.56 7.08
C ILE A 24 -17.79 -1.25 7.41
N ILE A 25 -17.82 -0.83 8.69
CA ILE A 25 -17.13 0.38 9.14
C ILE A 25 -15.62 0.28 8.91
N CYS A 26 -14.98 -0.83 9.28
CA CYS A 26 -13.55 -1.04 9.02
C CYS A 26 -13.22 -0.99 7.52
N SER A 27 -14.04 -1.60 6.67
CA SER A 27 -13.85 -1.56 5.21
C SER A 27 -14.03 -0.15 4.65
N ALA A 28 -15.03 0.59 5.14
CA ALA A 28 -15.26 1.98 4.77
C ALA A 28 -14.10 2.89 5.21
N LEU A 29 -13.54 2.68 6.40
CA LEU A 29 -12.37 3.42 6.89
C LEU A 29 -11.12 3.17 6.05
N VAL A 30 -10.88 1.92 5.65
CA VAL A 30 -9.78 1.58 4.73
C VAL A 30 -9.98 2.28 3.39
N GLY A 31 -11.19 2.24 2.82
CA GLY A 31 -11.52 2.95 1.58
C GLY A 31 -11.35 4.47 1.68
N LEU A 32 -11.82 5.06 2.79
CA LEU A 32 -11.65 6.49 3.07
C LEU A 32 -10.18 6.87 3.19
N THR A 33 -9.38 6.07 3.89
CA THR A 33 -7.94 6.31 4.05
C THR A 33 -7.21 6.23 2.71
N TRP A 34 -7.57 5.25 1.87
CA TRP A 34 -7.03 5.13 0.53
C TRP A 34 -7.42 6.32 -0.36
N PHE A 35 -8.65 6.82 -0.24
CA PHE A 35 -9.08 7.99 -0.98
C PHE A 35 -8.37 9.29 -0.51
N LEU A 36 -8.23 9.45 0.81
CA LEU A 36 -7.50 10.57 1.42
C LEU A 36 -6.03 10.64 0.97
N GLN A 37 -5.42 9.51 0.60
CA GLN A 37 -4.09 9.46 -0.02
C GLN A 37 -3.97 10.43 -1.20
N PHE A 38 -5.01 10.55 -2.04
CA PHE A 38 -5.00 11.44 -3.21
C PHE A 38 -5.14 12.91 -2.85
N PHE A 39 -5.84 13.23 -1.75
CA PHE A 39 -5.92 14.61 -1.23
C PHE A 39 -4.54 15.09 -0.77
N PHE A 40 -3.83 14.26 0.00
CA PHE A 40 -2.47 14.58 0.44
C PHE A 40 -1.50 14.66 -0.74
N TYR A 41 -1.66 13.79 -1.75
CA TYR A 41 -0.91 13.89 -3.00
C TYR A 41 -1.15 15.23 -3.70
N GLY A 42 -2.41 15.62 -3.93
CA GLY A 42 -2.73 16.89 -4.60
C GLY A 42 -2.21 18.11 -3.84
N MET A 43 -2.32 18.09 -2.50
CA MET A 43 -1.72 19.12 -1.65
C MET A 43 -0.19 19.15 -1.78
N GLY A 44 0.47 17.99 -1.77
CA GLY A 44 1.92 17.88 -1.92
C GLY A 44 2.42 18.32 -3.30
N GLU A 45 1.73 17.90 -4.35
CA GLU A 45 2.05 18.20 -5.75
C GLU A 45 1.97 19.71 -6.02
N SER A 46 0.96 20.40 -5.46
CA SER A 46 0.83 21.86 -5.56
C SER A 46 2.02 22.65 -5.00
N ARG A 47 2.74 22.07 -4.03
CA ARG A 47 3.96 22.68 -3.43
C ARG A 47 5.25 22.26 -4.14
N LEU A 48 5.24 21.11 -4.80
CA LEU A 48 6.41 20.54 -5.49
C LEU A 48 6.53 21.03 -6.94
N GLY A 49 5.45 21.49 -7.58
CA GLY A 49 5.45 22.17 -8.89
C GLY A 49 5.92 21.31 -10.07
N LYS A 50 6.15 20.02 -9.87
CA LYS A 50 6.76 19.10 -10.85
C LYS A 50 5.89 17.85 -11.04
N GLY A 51 4.77 18.03 -11.74
CA GLY A 51 3.67 17.06 -11.85
C GLY A 51 4.06 15.62 -12.20
N PRO A 52 4.80 15.35 -13.30
CA PRO A 52 5.12 13.97 -13.70
C PRO A 52 6.06 13.25 -12.73
N SER A 53 7.03 13.99 -12.16
CA SER A 53 8.00 13.43 -11.21
C SER A 53 7.37 13.22 -9.83
N SER A 54 6.41 14.08 -9.44
CA SER A 54 5.67 13.98 -8.17
C SER A 54 4.87 12.68 -8.10
N TRP A 55 4.19 12.30 -9.20
CA TRP A 55 3.37 11.09 -9.25
C TRP A 55 4.19 9.80 -9.04
N ILE A 56 5.31 9.66 -9.76
CA ILE A 56 6.17 8.48 -9.65
C ILE A 56 6.79 8.40 -8.24
N LEU A 57 7.21 9.55 -7.70
CA LEU A 57 7.75 9.63 -6.35
C LEU A 57 6.71 9.19 -5.30
N HIS A 58 5.46 9.62 -5.44
CA HIS A 58 4.35 9.24 -4.56
C HIS A 58 4.09 7.73 -4.59
N MET A 59 4.00 7.13 -5.79
CA MET A 59 3.80 5.69 -5.92
C MET A 59 4.96 4.87 -5.34
N ALA A 60 6.20 5.29 -5.61
CA ALA A 60 7.39 4.66 -5.04
C ALA A 60 7.40 4.74 -3.51
N PHE A 61 7.01 5.90 -2.95
CA PHE A 61 6.94 6.11 -1.51
C PHE A 61 5.90 5.20 -0.83
N ILE A 62 4.71 5.05 -1.41
CA ILE A 62 3.68 4.14 -0.86
C ILE A 62 4.18 2.69 -0.82
N ILE A 63 4.80 2.22 -1.90
CA ILE A 63 5.36 0.86 -1.96
C ILE A 63 6.46 0.68 -0.91
N LEU A 64 7.34 1.66 -0.76
CA LEU A 64 8.41 1.63 0.24
C LEU A 64 7.84 1.54 1.66
N VAL A 65 6.92 2.44 2.01
CA VAL A 65 6.30 2.48 3.36
C VAL A 65 5.54 1.19 3.64
N ALA A 66 4.78 0.67 2.67
CA ALA A 66 4.06 -0.60 2.81
C ALA A 66 5.00 -1.78 3.11
N ASN A 67 6.12 -1.87 2.39
CA ASN A 67 7.10 -2.94 2.60
C ASN A 67 7.82 -2.80 3.96
N VAL A 68 8.19 -1.57 4.36
CA VAL A 68 8.79 -1.30 5.68
C VAL A 68 7.82 -1.68 6.80
N TRP A 69 6.56 -1.27 6.69
CA TRP A 69 5.53 -1.58 7.69
C TRP A 69 5.30 -3.08 7.84
N SER A 70 5.28 -3.82 6.73
CA SER A 70 5.15 -5.27 6.72
C SER A 70 6.33 -5.98 7.40
N ILE A 71 7.55 -5.43 7.30
CA ILE A 71 8.73 -5.92 8.06
C ILE A 71 8.58 -5.59 9.55
N VAL A 72 8.12 -4.39 9.91
CA VAL A 72 7.90 -3.97 11.31
C VAL A 72 6.87 -4.85 12.01
N LEU A 73 5.79 -5.22 11.33
CA LEU A 73 4.78 -6.17 11.82
C LEU A 73 5.29 -7.62 11.93
N LYS A 74 6.54 -7.89 11.53
CA LYS A 74 7.19 -9.20 11.54
C LYS A 74 6.41 -10.26 10.74
N GLU A 75 5.61 -9.85 9.75
CA GLU A 75 4.83 -10.76 8.88
C GLU A 75 5.75 -11.74 8.14
N TRP A 76 7.00 -11.33 7.91
CA TRP A 76 8.00 -12.10 7.20
C TRP A 76 8.88 -12.98 8.10
N LYS A 77 8.51 -13.22 9.37
CA LYS A 77 9.34 -14.03 10.28
C LYS A 77 9.44 -15.51 9.87
N PHE A 78 8.45 -16.03 9.14
CA PHE A 78 8.37 -17.44 8.75
C PHE A 78 8.69 -17.73 7.27
N VAL A 79 9.08 -16.72 6.48
CA VAL A 79 9.48 -16.93 5.08
C VAL A 79 10.93 -17.40 4.94
N SER A 80 11.22 -18.03 3.80
CA SER A 80 12.58 -18.43 3.45
C SER A 80 13.53 -17.23 3.42
N LYS A 81 14.79 -17.45 3.81
CA LYS A 81 15.85 -16.41 3.77
C LYS A 81 16.01 -15.80 2.37
N LYS A 82 15.77 -16.59 1.31
CA LYS A 82 15.83 -16.11 -0.08
C LYS A 82 14.72 -15.10 -0.37
N THR A 83 13.49 -15.41 0.02
CA THR A 83 12.33 -14.50 -0.14
C THR A 83 12.55 -13.19 0.62
N TYR A 84 13.04 -13.28 1.86
CA TYR A 84 13.35 -12.10 2.67
C TYR A 84 14.43 -11.23 2.01
N ALA A 85 15.49 -11.84 1.46
CA ALA A 85 16.54 -11.13 0.73
C ALA A 85 16.00 -10.45 -0.54
N THR A 86 15.10 -11.10 -1.28
CA THR A 86 14.44 -10.49 -2.46
C THR A 86 13.65 -9.24 -2.07
N VAL A 87 12.83 -9.32 -1.01
CA VAL A 87 12.07 -8.16 -0.52
C VAL A 87 13.01 -7.02 -0.11
N LEU A 88 14.07 -7.33 0.63
CA LEU A 88 15.05 -6.33 1.06
C LEU A 88 15.76 -5.67 -0.13
N SER A 89 16.15 -6.45 -1.14
CA SER A 89 16.76 -5.92 -2.36
C SER A 89 15.82 -4.99 -3.13
N GLY A 90 14.52 -5.33 -3.22
CA GLY A 90 13.50 -4.49 -3.85
C GLY A 90 13.33 -3.14 -3.14
N ILE A 91 13.29 -3.14 -1.80
CA ILE A 91 13.25 -1.91 -0.99
C ILE A 91 14.49 -1.05 -1.30
N LEU A 92 15.67 -1.67 -1.36
CA LEU A 92 16.93 -0.97 -1.64
C LEU A 92 16.93 -0.30 -3.03
N VAL A 93 16.41 -1.00 -4.05
CA VAL A 93 16.24 -0.45 -5.41
C VAL A 93 15.28 0.73 -5.41
N ILE A 94 14.16 0.66 -4.67
CA ILE A 94 13.21 1.77 -4.56
C ILE A 94 13.87 2.98 -3.89
N VAL A 95 14.63 2.78 -2.80
CA VAL A 95 15.35 3.87 -2.12
C VAL A 95 16.33 4.55 -3.08
N ILE A 96 17.12 3.78 -3.84
CA ILE A 96 18.04 4.33 -4.85
C ILE A 96 17.26 5.12 -5.91
N SER A 97 16.14 4.57 -6.39
CA SER A 97 15.31 5.22 -7.41
C SER A 97 14.78 6.58 -6.92
N VAL A 98 14.32 6.64 -5.67
CA VAL A 98 13.86 7.88 -5.02
C VAL A 98 14.98 8.92 -4.93
N LEU A 99 16.19 8.50 -4.54
CA LEU A 99 17.35 9.39 -4.45
C LEU A 99 17.77 9.93 -5.82
N VAL A 100 17.78 9.08 -6.85
CA VAL A 100 18.12 9.47 -8.22
C VAL A 100 17.11 10.47 -8.77
N VAL A 101 15.81 10.20 -8.62
CA VAL A 101 14.75 11.11 -9.04
C VAL A 101 14.82 12.42 -8.27
N GLY A 102 15.04 12.38 -6.95
CA GLY A 102 15.21 13.57 -6.11
C GLY A 102 16.39 14.43 -6.54
N HIS A 103 17.55 13.81 -6.81
CA HIS A 103 18.74 14.53 -7.26
C HIS A 103 18.58 15.13 -8.67
N GLY A 104 18.06 14.33 -9.62
CA GLY A 104 17.77 14.83 -10.98
C GLY A 104 16.76 15.97 -10.97
N ASN A 105 15.86 15.98 -10.00
CA ASN A 105 14.91 17.05 -9.81
C ASN A 105 15.53 18.30 -9.16
N SER A 106 16.55 18.17 -8.32
CA SER A 106 17.24 19.31 -7.67
C SER A 106 18.20 20.06 -8.60
N LEU A 107 18.63 19.44 -9.70
CA LEU A 107 19.54 20.03 -10.69
C LEU A 107 18.84 20.94 -11.71
N LYS A 108 17.53 21.16 -11.56
CA LYS A 108 16.69 21.94 -12.46
C LYS A 108 15.99 23.08 -11.73
#